data_AF-A0A1N7BXG8-F1
#
_entry.id   AF-A0A1N7BXG8-F1
#
_cell.length_a   1.000
_cell.length_b   1.000
_cell.length_c   1.000
_cell.angle_alpha   90.00
_cell.angle_beta   90.00
_cell.angle_gamma   90.00
#
_symmetry.space_group_name_H-M   'P 1'
#
loop_
_entity.id
_entity.type
_entity.pdbx_description
1 polymer ?
#
loop_
_entity_poly.entity_id
_entity_poly.type
_entity_poly.pdbx_seq_one_letter_code
_entity_poly.pdbx_strand_id
1 'polypeptide(L)'
;MIANIENAIWLLLGSGFDKLMLEGIEWYSELLKEGEIKDTTTIHLSEKFVIEVYYNKEIREKVKAHMRLKSCFISISDKLIDKNSAAAYLIREEFISLS
;
A
#
# COMPACT_ATOMS: atom_id res chain seq x y z
N MET A 1 -10.24 15.58 10.87
CA MET A 1 -9.82 14.57 11.87
C MET A 1 -8.52 14.02 11.34
N ILE A 2 -7.36 14.30 11.96
CA ILE A 2 -6.07 13.79 11.44
C ILE A 2 -6.08 12.30 11.72
N ALA A 3 -6.27 11.50 10.68
CA ALA A 3 -6.26 10.06 10.82
C ALA A 3 -4.85 9.59 11.20
N ASN A 4 -4.74 8.78 12.25
CA ASN A 4 -3.47 8.19 12.65
C ASN A 4 -3.13 7.05 11.68
N ILE A 5 -2.26 7.35 10.72
CA ILE A 5 -1.83 6.43 9.65
C ILE A 5 -1.24 5.14 10.23
N GLU A 6 -0.50 5.23 11.32
CA GLU A 6 0.11 4.06 11.98
C GLU A 6 -0.98 3.05 12.40
N ASN A 7 -2.01 3.51 13.12
CA ASN A 7 -3.13 2.67 13.54
C ASN A 7 -3.90 2.08 12.35
N ALA A 8 -4.05 2.84 11.26
CA ALA A 8 -4.73 2.37 10.07
C ALA A 8 -3.97 1.22 9.40
N ILE A 9 -2.65 1.30 9.29
CA ILE A 9 -1.84 0.25 8.69
C ILE A 9 -1.82 -0.99 9.58
N TRP A 10 -1.76 -0.84 10.91
CA TRP A 10 -1.88 -1.95 11.84
C TRP A 10 -3.18 -2.74 11.67
N LEU A 11 -4.30 -2.06 11.45
CA LEU A 11 -5.59 -2.72 11.16
C LEU A 11 -5.52 -3.53 9.87
N LEU A 12 -4.91 -2.99 8.82
CA LEU A 12 -4.78 -3.66 7.52
C LEU A 12 -3.80 -4.84 7.53
N LEU A 13 -2.77 -4.78 8.37
CA LEU A 13 -1.71 -5.79 8.48
C LEU A 13 -2.01 -6.93 9.47
N GLY A 14 -3.18 -6.95 10.10
CA GLY A 14 -3.64 -8.11 10.87
C GLY A 14 -3.89 -7.91 12.36
N SER A 15 -3.95 -6.67 12.88
CA SER A 15 -4.48 -6.44 14.24
C SER A 15 -6.02 -6.39 14.30
N GLY A 16 -6.72 -6.82 13.25
CA GLY A 16 -8.19 -6.87 13.20
C GLY A 16 -8.81 -7.68 12.04
N PHE A 17 -8.01 -8.13 11.06
CA PHE A 17 -8.48 -8.94 9.93
C PHE A 17 -7.49 -10.09 9.63
N ASP A 18 -8.00 -11.30 9.44
CA ASP A 18 -7.18 -12.49 9.12
C ASP A 18 -6.65 -12.51 7.68
N LYS A 19 -7.12 -11.58 6.84
CA LYS A 19 -6.75 -11.44 5.42
C LYS A 19 -6.73 -9.97 5.01
N LEU A 20 -5.77 -9.58 4.17
CA LEU A 20 -5.71 -8.26 3.56
C LEU A 20 -6.90 -8.07 2.59
N MET A 21 -7.69 -7.03 2.82
CA MET A 21 -8.87 -6.69 2.01
C MET A 21 -8.50 -5.72 0.89
N LEU A 22 -9.10 -5.88 -0.30
CA LEU A 22 -8.82 -5.02 -1.46
C LEU A 22 -9.25 -3.57 -1.22
N GLU A 23 -10.37 -3.40 -0.53
CA GLU A 23 -10.90 -2.11 -0.08
C GLU A 23 -9.91 -1.40 0.83
N GLY A 24 -9.06 -2.16 1.53
CA GLY A 24 -7.97 -1.62 2.35
C GLY A 24 -6.92 -0.89 1.52
N ILE A 25 -6.67 -1.30 0.27
CA ILE A 25 -5.76 -0.61 -0.65
C ILE A 25 -6.35 0.73 -1.06
N GLU A 26 -7.64 0.79 -1.41
CA GLU A 26 -8.30 2.05 -1.76
C GLU A 26 -8.34 3.00 -0.57
N TRP A 27 -8.81 2.49 0.58
CA TRP A 27 -8.91 3.28 1.81
C TRP A 27 -7.56 3.84 2.24
N TYR A 28 -6.51 3.03 2.19
CA TYR A 28 -5.17 3.49 2.55
C TYR A 28 -4.62 4.53 1.57
N SER A 29 -4.88 4.35 0.27
CA SER A 29 -4.52 5.34 -0.75
C SER A 29 -5.22 6.68 -0.50
N GLU A 30 -6.50 6.69 -0.16
CA GLU A 30 -7.23 7.92 0.20
C GLU A 30 -6.68 8.55 1.48
N LEU A 31 -6.34 7.74 2.49
CA LEU A 31 -5.75 8.22 3.74
C LEU A 31 -4.44 8.99 3.51
N LEU A 32 -3.61 8.51 2.58
CA LEU A 32 -2.35 9.14 2.19
C LEU A 32 -2.51 10.40 1.32
N LYS A 33 -3.73 10.73 0.87
CA LYS A 33 -3.99 12.05 0.24
C LYS A 33 -4.08 13.14 1.29
N GLU A 34 -4.64 12.83 2.45
CA GLU A 34 -4.83 13.78 3.55
C GLU A 34 -3.69 13.74 4.59
N GLY A 35 -2.90 12.66 4.60
CA GLY A 35 -1.80 12.48 5.53
C GLY A 35 -0.45 12.17 4.86
N GLU A 36 0.60 12.03 5.67
CA GLU A 36 1.95 11.76 5.19
C GLU A 36 2.62 10.63 5.97
N ILE A 37 3.40 9.82 5.25
CA ILE A 37 4.31 8.84 5.83
C ILE A 37 5.53 9.60 6.36
N LYS A 38 5.67 9.73 7.69
CA LYS A 38 6.69 10.62 8.31
C LYS A 38 7.76 9.87 9.08
N ASP A 39 7.36 8.99 9.97
CA ASP A 39 8.27 8.31 10.89
C ASP A 39 8.69 6.93 10.36
N THR A 40 9.80 6.42 10.89
CA THR A 40 10.38 5.14 10.48
C THR A 40 9.44 3.96 10.69
N THR A 41 8.61 3.99 11.73
CA THR A 41 7.63 2.91 12.00
C THR A 41 6.57 2.89 10.92
N THR A 42 5.97 4.05 10.61
CA THR A 42 4.97 4.17 9.56
C THR A 42 5.56 3.81 8.20
N ILE A 43 6.79 4.22 7.88
CA ILE A 43 7.49 3.79 6.65
C ILE A 43 7.57 2.25 6.60
N HIS A 44 8.14 1.64 7.64
CA HIS A 44 8.32 0.19 7.69
C HIS A 44 7.01 -0.59 7.55
N LEU A 45 5.95 -0.15 8.23
CA LEU A 45 4.63 -0.77 8.13
C LEU A 45 4.02 -0.61 6.73
N SER A 46 4.19 0.56 6.11
CA SER A 46 3.72 0.84 4.75
C SER A 46 4.47 -0.02 3.72
N GLU A 47 5.79 -0.20 3.88
CA GLU A 47 6.58 -1.11 3.05
C GLU A 47 6.11 -2.54 3.19
N LYS A 48 5.90 -3.00 4.42
CA LYS A 48 5.34 -4.33 4.68
C LYS A 48 4.00 -4.52 3.99
N PHE A 49 3.11 -3.52 4.03
CA PHE A 49 1.84 -3.56 3.32
C PHE A 49 2.01 -3.76 1.80
N VAL A 50 2.89 -2.97 1.17
CA VAL A 50 3.16 -3.10 -0.28
C VAL A 50 3.75 -4.47 -0.62
N ILE A 51 4.65 -4.98 0.22
CA ILE A 51 5.25 -6.31 0.08
C ILE A 51 4.19 -7.42 0.21
N GLU A 52 3.27 -7.34 1.18
CA GLU A 52 2.19 -8.32 1.37
C GLU A 52 1.24 -8.34 0.16
N VAL A 53 0.84 -7.17 -0.35
CA VAL A 53 0.03 -7.07 -1.58
C VAL A 53 0.77 -7.69 -2.76
N TYR A 54 2.08 -7.45 -2.88
CA TYR A 54 2.88 -8.01 -3.94
C TYR A 54 3.02 -9.53 -3.84
N TYR A 55 3.38 -10.09 -2.69
CA TYR A 55 3.62 -11.53 -2.57
C TYR A 55 2.35 -12.37 -2.48
N ASN A 56 1.23 -11.80 -2.04
CA ASN A 56 -0.06 -12.48 -2.08
C ASN A 56 -0.58 -12.56 -3.53
N LYS A 57 -0.44 -13.75 -4.15
CA LYS A 57 -0.80 -13.98 -5.55
C LYS A 57 -2.24 -13.57 -5.88
N GLU A 58 -3.20 -13.96 -5.04
CA GLU A 58 -4.63 -13.68 -5.27
C GLU A 58 -4.89 -12.17 -5.28
N ILE A 59 -4.33 -11.45 -4.31
CA ILE A 59 -4.49 -10.00 -4.20
C ILE A 59 -3.77 -9.29 -5.34
N ARG A 60 -2.51 -9.66 -5.62
CA ARG A 60 -1.71 -9.10 -6.71
C ARG A 60 -2.43 -9.21 -8.05
N GLU A 61 -3.01 -10.37 -8.35
CA GLU A 61 -3.76 -10.59 -9.60
C GLU A 61 -4.99 -9.68 -9.68
N LYS A 62 -5.76 -9.54 -8.59
CA LYS A 62 -6.92 -8.64 -8.54
C LYS A 62 -6.49 -7.17 -8.68
N VAL A 63 -5.43 -6.74 -8.01
CA VAL A 63 -4.89 -5.38 -8.13
C VAL A 63 -4.43 -5.11 -9.56
N LYS A 64 -3.75 -6.05 -10.23
CA LYS A 64 -3.33 -5.91 -11.63
C LYS A 64 -4.52 -5.84 -12.60
N ALA A 65 -5.59 -6.61 -12.34
CA ALA A 65 -6.76 -6.68 -13.21
C ALA A 65 -7.67 -5.42 -13.12
N HIS A 66 -7.67 -4.71 -11.99
CA HIS A 66 -8.54 -3.55 -11.77
C HIS A 66 -7.76 -2.23 -11.84
N MET A 67 -8.03 -1.42 -12.87
CA MET A 67 -7.33 -0.15 -13.11
C MET A 67 -7.34 0.80 -11.91
N ARG A 68 -8.47 0.90 -11.19
CA ARG A 68 -8.60 1.74 -10.00
C ARG A 68 -7.70 1.25 -8.86
N LEU A 69 -7.77 -0.04 -8.51
CA LEU A 69 -6.92 -0.64 -7.48
C LEU A 69 -5.43 -0.51 -7.84
N LYS A 70 -5.09 -0.77 -9.10
CA LYS A 70 -3.73 -0.56 -9.63
C LYS A 70 -3.26 0.87 -9.40
N SER A 71 -4.08 1.87 -9.72
CA SER A 71 -3.76 3.29 -9.51
C SER A 71 -3.57 3.63 -8.03
N CYS A 72 -4.45 3.14 -7.14
CA CYS A 72 -4.32 3.33 -5.70
C CYS A 72 -3.01 2.72 -5.17
N PHE A 73 -2.70 1.50 -5.60
CA PHE A 73 -1.50 0.78 -5.18
C PHE A 73 -0.21 1.47 -5.67
N ILE A 74 -0.19 1.95 -6.92
CA ILE A 74 0.91 2.74 -7.47
C ILE A 74 1.09 4.03 -6.66
N SER A 75 -0.01 4.74 -6.36
CA SER A 75 0.05 5.97 -5.56
C SER A 75 0.62 5.74 -4.15
N ILE A 76 0.27 4.63 -3.50
CA ILE A 76 0.86 4.25 -2.20
C ILE A 76 2.36 3.99 -2.37
N SER A 77 2.74 3.27 -3.42
CA SER A 77 4.14 2.95 -3.70
C SER A 77 4.96 4.21 -3.98
N ASP A 78 4.44 5.18 -4.74
CA ASP A 78 5.11 6.46 -5.01
C ASP A 78 5.37 7.24 -3.72
N LYS A 79 4.40 7.28 -2.79
CA LYS A 79 4.58 7.91 -1.48
C LYS A 79 5.70 7.26 -0.65
N LEU A 80 5.94 5.96 -0.83
CA LEU A 80 7.06 5.25 -0.19
C LEU A 80 8.39 5.49 -0.90
N ILE A 81 8.38 5.67 -2.22
CA ILE A 81 9.56 6.03 -3.01
C ILE A 81 10.05 7.43 -2.61
N ASP A 82 9.15 8.37 -2.36
CA ASP A 82 9.48 9.69 -1.77
C ASP A 82 10.18 9.57 -0.40
N LYS A 83 10.07 8.41 0.25
CA LYS A 83 10.74 8.05 1.51
C LYS A 83 11.95 7.13 1.31
N ASN A 84 12.45 7.04 0.08
CA ASN A 84 13.59 6.22 -0.34
C ASN A 84 13.37 4.70 -0.20
N SER A 85 12.12 4.22 -0.27
CA SER A 85 11.85 2.79 -0.30
C SER A 85 12.23 2.17 -1.65
N ALA A 86 13.36 1.48 -1.68
CA ALA A 86 13.81 0.72 -2.86
C ALA A 86 12.86 -0.45 -3.19
N ALA A 87 12.27 -1.07 -2.17
CA ALA A 87 11.31 -2.15 -2.35
C ALA A 87 10.04 -1.65 -3.07
N ALA A 88 9.50 -0.50 -2.63
CA ALA A 88 8.35 0.10 -3.29
C ALA A 88 8.63 0.45 -4.75
N TYR A 89 9.83 0.96 -5.07
CA TYR A 89 10.24 1.23 -6.45
C TYR A 89 10.19 -0.02 -7.33
N LEU A 90 10.88 -1.09 -6.92
CA LEU A 90 10.94 -2.35 -7.69
C LEU A 90 9.55 -2.96 -7.87
N ILE A 91 8.76 -2.99 -6.81
CA ILE A 91 7.40 -3.53 -6.84
C ILE A 91 6.53 -2.68 -7.79
N ARG A 92 6.53 -1.35 -7.67
CA ARG A 92 5.71 -0.46 -8.51
C ARG A 92 5.99 -0.67 -9.99
N GLU A 93 7.26 -0.80 -10.38
CA GLU A 93 7.66 -1.02 -11.77
C GLU A 93 7.00 -2.28 -12.38
N GLU A 94 6.80 -3.34 -11.60
CA GLU A 94 6.07 -4.53 -12.07
C GLU A 94 4.57 -4.30 -12.28
N PHE A 95 3.97 -3.37 -11.54
CA PHE A 95 2.58 -3.00 -11.79
C PHE A 95 2.49 -2.08 -13.00
N ILE A 96 3.45 -1.19 -13.24
CA ILE A 96 3.45 -0.31 -14.42
C ILE A 96 3.74 -1.09 -15.72
N SER A 97 4.77 -1.94 -15.71
CA SER A 97 5.32 -2.62 -16.91
C SER A 97 4.44 -3.70 -17.53
N LEU A 98 3.34 -4.11 -16.88
CA LEU A 98 2.35 -5.05 -17.43
C LEU A 98 1.11 -4.31 -17.95
N SER A 99 1.32 -3.53 -19.01
CA SER A 99 0.29 -2.98 -19.91
C SER A 99 0.37 -3.65 -21.27
#